data_AF-A0A849E8V1-F1
#
_entry.id   AF-A0A849E8V1-F1
#
_cell.length_a   1.000
_cell.length_b   1.000
_cell.length_c   1.000
_cell.angle_alpha   90.00
_cell.angle_beta   90.00
_cell.angle_gamma   90.00
#
_symmetry.space_group_name_H-M   'P 1'
#
loop_
_entity.id
_entity.type
_entity.pdbx_description
1 polymer ?
#
loop_
_entity_poly.entity_id
_entity_poly.type
_entity_poly.pdbx_seq_one_letter_code
_entity_poly.pdbx_strand_id
1 'polypeptide(L)'
;MINIDYIRTMACYNAWQNQSVFTAADTLDDQARNMDRGAFFKSIRGTLSHLLWGDQIWMHRFSGSPAPAVSSIEASVDMTGDWAELKQQRTAMDQAISTWAQNLDAEWLKDDLT
;
A
#
# COMPACT_ATOMS: atom_id res chain seq x y z
N MET A 1 -4.60 -21.22 9.48
CA MET A 1 -4.99 -20.28 10.55
C MET A 1 -4.00 -19.14 10.50
N ILE A 2 -4.45 -17.89 10.55
CA ILE A 2 -3.56 -16.73 10.52
C ILE A 2 -2.75 -16.72 11.82
N ASN A 3 -1.42 -16.59 11.73
CA ASN A 3 -0.50 -16.49 12.86
C ASN A 3 0.59 -15.45 12.56
N ILE A 4 1.45 -15.17 13.54
CA ILE A 4 2.50 -14.15 13.42
C ILE A 4 3.47 -14.44 12.27
N ASP A 5 3.89 -15.70 12.08
CA ASP A 5 4.81 -16.07 11.00
C ASP A 5 4.18 -15.89 9.62
N TYR A 6 2.89 -16.20 9.48
CA TYR A 6 2.12 -15.93 8.28
C TYR A 6 2.08 -14.43 7.98
N ILE A 7 1.78 -13.59 8.96
CA ILE A 7 1.72 -12.13 8.78
C ILE A 7 3.09 -11.56 8.38
N ARG A 8 4.16 -11.99 9.03
CA ARG A 8 5.53 -11.61 8.68
C ARG A 8 5.89 -12.03 7.26
N THR A 9 5.50 -13.24 6.86
CA THR A 9 5.70 -13.74 5.50
C THR A 9 4.94 -12.88 4.49
N MET A 10 3.67 -12.55 4.78
CA MET A 10 2.86 -11.73 3.89
C MET A 10 3.34 -10.28 3.81
N ALA A 11 3.86 -9.70 4.90
CA ALA A 11 4.48 -8.38 4.87
C ALA A 11 5.74 -8.35 3.99
N CYS A 12 6.60 -9.36 4.12
CA CYS A 12 7.78 -9.53 3.25
C CYS A 12 7.39 -9.71 1.78
N TYR A 13 6.40 -10.56 1.52
CA TYR A 13 5.85 -10.78 0.19
C TYR A 13 5.27 -9.49 -0.41
N ASN A 14 4.51 -8.71 0.37
CA ASN A 14 3.92 -7.46 -0.10
C ASN A 14 4.99 -6.46 -0.54
N ALA A 15 6.05 -6.28 0.27
CA ALA A 15 7.17 -5.40 -0.07
C ALA A 15 7.89 -5.87 -1.35
N TRP A 16 8.15 -7.17 -1.49
CA TRP A 16 8.75 -7.75 -2.69
C TRP A 16 7.87 -7.55 -3.93
N GLN A 17 6.58 -7.79 -3.81
CA GLN A 17 5.65 -7.66 -4.93
C GLN A 17 5.50 -6.20 -5.35
N ASN A 18 5.39 -5.27 -4.40
CA ASN A 18 5.39 -3.84 -4.68
C ASN A 18 6.67 -3.43 -5.41
N GLN A 19 7.85 -3.84 -4.91
CA GLN A 19 9.11 -3.57 -5.59
C GLN A 19 9.13 -4.08 -7.04
N SER A 20 8.69 -5.32 -7.28
CA SER A 20 8.60 -5.91 -8.62
C SER A 20 7.69 -5.11 -9.55
N VAL A 21 6.48 -4.79 -9.09
CA VAL A 21 5.48 -4.06 -9.89
C VAL A 21 5.95 -2.64 -10.20
N PHE A 22 6.50 -1.92 -9.22
CA PHE A 22 7.03 -0.58 -9.43
C PHE A 22 8.26 -0.57 -10.34
N THR A 23 9.12 -1.58 -10.26
CA THR A 23 10.27 -1.74 -11.18
C THR A 23 9.80 -1.95 -12.62
N ALA A 24 8.76 -2.77 -12.83
CA ALA A 24 8.17 -2.94 -14.16
C ALA A 24 7.53 -1.64 -14.67
N ALA A 25 6.79 -0.92 -13.81
CA ALA A 25 6.17 0.35 -14.15
C ALA A 25 7.18 1.49 -14.40
N ASP A 26 8.39 1.40 -13.84
CA ASP A 26 9.49 2.35 -14.11
C ASP A 26 10.00 2.29 -15.55
N THR A 27 9.71 1.22 -16.29
CA THR A 27 10.06 1.11 -17.72
C THR A 27 9.11 1.90 -18.63
N LEU A 28 8.00 2.41 -18.08
CA LEU A 28 7.01 3.19 -18.80
C LEU A 28 7.25 4.69 -18.60
N ASP A 29 7.00 5.48 -19.63
CA ASP A 29 6.94 6.92 -19.50
C ASP A 29 5.69 7.36 -18.71
N ASP A 30 5.65 8.65 -18.37
CA ASP A 30 4.56 9.18 -17.57
C ASP A 30 3.20 9.06 -18.25
N GLN A 31 3.13 9.29 -19.56
CA GLN A 31 1.90 9.15 -20.33
C GLN A 31 1.36 7.71 -20.26
N ALA A 32 2.23 6.71 -20.43
CA ALA A 32 1.87 5.30 -20.43
C ALA A 32 1.42 4.79 -19.06
N ARG A 33 1.93 5.35 -17.96
CA ARG A 33 1.47 5.05 -16.58
C ARG A 33 0.11 5.67 -16.26
N ASN A 34 -0.17 6.85 -16.79
CA ASN A 34 -1.43 7.59 -16.58
C ASN A 34 -2.53 7.23 -17.59
N MET A 35 -2.20 6.54 -18.68
CA MET A 35 -3.15 6.11 -19.70
C MET A 35 -4.28 5.25 -19.11
N ASP A 36 -5.53 5.54 -19.49
CA ASP A 36 -6.67 4.69 -19.21
C ASP A 36 -6.55 3.37 -19.98
N ARG A 37 -6.50 2.26 -19.25
CA ARG A 37 -6.37 0.89 -19.75
C ARG A 37 -7.60 0.03 -19.41
N GLY A 38 -8.71 0.65 -19.01
CA GLY A 38 -9.96 -0.04 -18.68
C GLY A 38 -9.95 -0.81 -17.35
N ALA A 39 -8.94 -0.60 -16.50
CA ALA A 39 -8.95 -1.10 -15.13
C ALA A 39 -9.99 -0.33 -14.29
N PHE A 40 -10.34 -0.84 -13.11
CA PHE A 40 -11.30 -0.16 -12.21
C PHE A 40 -10.86 1.27 -11.87
N PHE A 41 -9.57 1.47 -11.58
CA PHE A 41 -8.97 2.81 -11.36
C PHE A 41 -8.36 3.41 -12.63
N LYS A 42 -8.80 2.94 -13.81
CA LYS A 42 -8.42 3.36 -15.16
C LYS A 42 -6.96 3.09 -15.52
N SER A 43 -6.02 3.67 -14.79
CA SER A 43 -4.59 3.66 -15.10
C SER A 43 -3.75 2.83 -14.13
N ILE A 44 -2.51 2.56 -14.51
CA ILE A 44 -1.52 1.88 -13.66
C ILE A 44 -1.25 2.74 -12.43
N ARG A 45 -0.96 4.02 -12.63
CA ARG A 45 -0.69 4.95 -11.53
C ARG A 45 -1.90 5.06 -10.59
N GLY A 46 -3.11 5.22 -11.13
CA GLY A 46 -4.32 5.33 -10.32
C GLY A 46 -4.57 4.10 -9.45
N THR A 47 -4.33 2.91 -10.01
CA THR A 47 -4.40 1.65 -9.27
C THR A 47 -3.35 1.58 -8.15
N LEU A 48 -2.09 1.92 -8.44
CA LEU A 48 -1.01 1.87 -7.45
C LEU A 48 -1.18 2.92 -6.33
N SER A 49 -1.69 4.11 -6.67
CA SER A 49 -2.05 5.14 -5.70
C SER A 49 -3.17 4.66 -4.78
N HIS A 50 -4.22 4.04 -5.33
CA HIS A 50 -5.30 3.46 -4.53
C HIS A 50 -4.80 2.36 -3.57
N LEU A 51 -3.90 1.48 -4.03
CA LEU A 51 -3.35 0.43 -3.16
C LEU A 51 -2.56 1.00 -1.99
N LEU A 52 -1.76 2.05 -2.22
CA LEU A 52 -1.08 2.77 -1.13
C LEU A 52 -2.08 3.39 -0.15
N TRP A 53 -3.16 3.99 -0.65
CA TRP A 53 -4.22 4.54 0.19
C TRP A 53 -4.90 3.47 1.05
N GLY A 54 -5.18 2.29 0.46
CA GLY A 54 -5.74 1.15 1.16
C GLY A 54 -4.86 0.69 2.33
N ASP A 55 -3.55 0.61 2.10
CA ASP A 55 -2.58 0.29 3.14
C ASP A 55 -2.55 1.37 4.24
N GLN A 56 -2.60 2.65 3.88
CA GLN A 56 -2.69 3.75 4.86
C GLN A 56 -3.94 3.62 5.76
N ILE A 57 -5.10 3.25 5.20
CA ILE A 57 -6.32 3.03 6.00
C ILE A 57 -6.17 1.85 6.95
N TRP A 58 -5.67 0.72 6.47
CA TRP A 58 -5.54 -0.47 7.32
C TRP A 58 -4.51 -0.25 8.41
N MET A 59 -3.38 0.37 8.11
CA MET A 59 -2.38 0.72 9.12
C MET A 59 -2.89 1.76 10.12
N HIS A 60 -3.70 2.73 9.69
CA HIS A 60 -4.38 3.63 10.64
C HIS A 60 -5.23 2.84 11.64
N ARG A 61 -6.00 1.85 11.17
CA ARG A 61 -6.85 1.01 12.03
C ARG A 61 -6.05 0.04 12.90
N PHE A 62 -4.96 -0.54 12.40
CA PHE A 62 -4.20 -1.55 13.12
C PHE A 62 -3.22 -0.98 14.14
N SER A 63 -2.65 0.20 13.88
CA SER A 63 -1.57 0.76 14.70
C SER A 63 -1.79 2.22 15.13
N GLY A 64 -2.93 2.83 14.80
CA GLY A 64 -3.18 4.24 15.09
C GLY A 64 -2.29 5.20 14.31
N SER A 65 -1.64 4.73 13.23
CA SER A 65 -0.86 5.59 12.33
C SER A 65 -1.75 6.69 11.73
N PRO A 66 -1.20 7.81 11.23
CA PRO A 66 -2.01 8.86 10.62
C PRO A 66 -2.93 8.30 9.52
N ALA A 67 -4.19 8.75 9.51
CA ALA A 67 -5.12 8.43 8.44
C ALA A 67 -4.63 9.04 7.10
N PRO A 68 -5.02 8.45 5.95
CA PRO A 68 -4.74 9.07 4.66
C PRO A 68 -5.27 10.50 4.58
N ALA A 69 -4.58 11.36 3.83
CA ALA A 69 -4.98 12.76 3.64
C ALA A 69 -6.33 12.91 2.93
N VAL A 70 -6.73 11.92 2.13
CA VAL A 70 -8.01 11.87 1.41
C VAL A 70 -8.92 10.79 1.99
N SER A 71 -10.21 11.06 2.07
CA SER A 71 -11.17 10.19 2.77
C SER A 71 -12.00 9.28 1.87
N SER A 72 -11.85 9.35 0.54
CA SER A 72 -12.66 8.57 -0.40
C SER A 72 -11.83 7.75 -1.38
N ILE A 73 -12.43 6.67 -1.87
CA ILE A 73 -11.83 5.78 -2.88
C ILE A 73 -11.60 6.56 -4.18
N GLU A 74 -12.52 7.44 -4.57
CA GLU A 74 -12.41 8.26 -5.77
C GLU A 74 -11.23 9.22 -5.67
N ALA A 75 -11.00 9.83 -4.51
CA ALA A 75 -9.87 10.74 -4.29
C ALA A 75 -8.53 10.01 -4.15
N SER A 76 -8.53 8.70 -3.86
CA SER A 76 -7.30 7.92 -3.64
C SER A 76 -6.43 7.73 -4.89
N VAL A 77 -7.01 7.83 -6.09
CA VAL A 77 -6.29 7.55 -7.35
C VAL A 77 -5.24 8.61 -7.69
N ASP A 78 -5.40 9.82 -7.16
CA ASP A 78 -4.53 10.98 -7.41
C ASP A 78 -3.99 11.60 -6.09
N MET A 79 -3.94 10.82 -5.01
CA MET A 79 -3.57 11.36 -3.68
C MET A 79 -2.10 11.73 -3.53
N THR A 80 -1.23 11.24 -4.42
CA THR A 80 0.21 11.52 -4.46
C THR A 80 0.55 12.42 -5.64
N GLY A 81 1.47 13.37 -5.47
CA GLY A 81 1.84 14.36 -6.47
C GLY A 81 2.38 13.78 -7.76
N ASP A 82 3.63 13.31 -7.79
CA ASP A 82 4.23 12.69 -8.97
C ASP A 82 4.60 11.22 -8.76
N TRP A 83 5.12 10.58 -9.81
CA TRP A 83 5.52 9.18 -9.74
C TRP A 83 6.65 8.91 -8.73
N ALA A 84 7.57 9.86 -8.56
CA ALA A 84 8.66 9.71 -7.59
C ALA A 84 8.13 9.76 -6.16
N GLU A 85 7.20 10.68 -5.87
CA GLU A 85 6.52 10.76 -4.59
C GLU A 85 5.73 9.48 -4.30
N LEU A 86 4.97 8.96 -5.28
CA LEU A 86 4.24 7.69 -5.11
C LEU A 86 5.18 6.54 -4.73
N LYS A 87 6.33 6.41 -5.41
CA LYS A 87 7.35 5.39 -5.09
C LYS A 87 7.95 5.56 -3.69
N GLN A 88 8.23 6.81 -3.30
CA GLN A 88 8.76 7.12 -1.99
C GLN A 88 7.77 6.72 -0.90
N GLN A 89 6.52 7.15 -1.02
CA GLN A 89 5.47 6.81 -0.05
C GLN A 89 5.19 5.31 -0.01
N ARG A 90 5.19 4.62 -1.16
CA ARG A 90 5.08 3.15 -1.22
C ARG A 90 6.18 2.46 -0.43
N THR A 91 7.43 2.85 -0.66
CA THR A 91 8.59 2.26 0.03
C THR A 91 8.51 2.49 1.54
N ALA A 92 8.12 3.70 1.95
CA ALA A 92 7.93 4.03 3.37
C ALA A 92 6.80 3.19 4.00
N MET A 93 5.69 3.00 3.28
CA MET A 93 4.58 2.18 3.77
C MET A 93 4.95 0.69 3.87
N ASP A 94 5.68 0.15 2.90
CA ASP A 94 6.17 -1.24 2.98
C ASP A 94 7.08 -1.47 4.20
N GLN A 95 7.92 -0.48 4.53
CA GLN A 95 8.74 -0.51 5.74
C GLN A 95 7.89 -0.41 7.01
N ALA A 96 6.86 0.44 7.02
CA ALA A 96 5.94 0.58 8.15
C ALA A 96 5.17 -0.73 8.42
N ILE A 97 4.60 -1.34 7.37
CA ILE A 97 3.91 -2.64 7.46
C ILE A 97 4.87 -3.73 7.94
N SER A 98 6.09 -3.78 7.41
CA SER A 98 7.10 -4.76 7.83
C SER A 98 7.47 -4.59 9.31
N THR A 99 7.64 -3.35 9.77
CA THR A 99 7.95 -3.04 11.16
C THR A 99 6.80 -3.41 12.08
N TRP A 100 5.56 -3.09 11.70
CA TRP A 100 4.37 -3.50 12.43
C TRP A 100 4.26 -5.02 12.55
N ALA A 101 4.40 -5.75 11.44
CA ALA A 101 4.35 -7.20 11.41
C ALA A 101 5.44 -7.87 12.27
N GLN A 102 6.62 -7.27 12.38
CA GLN A 102 7.70 -7.77 13.23
C GLN A 102 7.39 -7.63 14.73
N ASN A 103 6.73 -6.53 15.11
CA ASN A 103 6.43 -6.17 16.50
C ASN A 103 5.04 -6.64 16.96
N LEU A 104 4.28 -7.35 16.10
CA LEU A 104 2.94 -7.81 16.42
C LEU A 104 2.96 -8.92 17.48
N ASP A 105 2.10 -8.79 18.48
CA ASP A 105 1.88 -9.81 19.51
C ASP A 105 0.83 -10.83 19.05
N ALA A 106 1.02 -12.11 19.39
CA ALA A 106 0.06 -13.17 19.12
C ALA A 106 -1.27 -12.96 19.86
N GLU A 107 -1.28 -12.27 21.01
CA GLU A 107 -2.53 -11.94 21.69
C GLU A 107 -3.37 -10.93 20.91
N TRP A 108 -2.73 -9.96 20.22
CA TRP A 108 -3.44 -8.99 19.36
C TRP A 108 -4.32 -9.65 18.30
N LEU A 109 -3.90 -10.82 17.79
CA LEU A 109 -4.66 -11.57 16.78
C LEU A 109 -5.96 -12.19 17.30
N LYS A 110 -6.15 -12.22 18.62
CA LYS A 110 -7.36 -12.76 19.26
C LYS A 110 -8.36 -11.67 19.61
N ASP A 111 -7.93 -10.41 19.58
CA ASP A 111 -8.76 -9.26 19.92
C ASP A 111 -9.62 -8.83 18.71
N ASP A 112 -10.77 -8.21 19.01
CA ASP A 112 -11.59 -7.57 18.00
C ASP A 112 -10.97 -6.23 17.58
N LEU A 113 -11.10 -5.89 16.29
CA LEU A 113 -10.75 -4.56 15.81
C LEU A 113 -11.77 -3.54 16.34
N THR A 114 -11.36 -2.73 17.31
CA THR A 114 -12.19 -1.65 17.90
C THR A 114 -12.15 -0.37 17.09
#